data_AF-A0A520SYR2-F1
#
_entry.id   AF-A0A520SYR2-F1
#
_cell.length_a   1.000
_cell.length_b   1.000
_cell.length_c   1.000
_cell.angle_alpha   90.00
_cell.angle_beta   90.00
_cell.angle_gamma   90.00
#
_symmetry.space_group_name_H-M   'P 1'
#
loop_
_entity.id
_entity.type
_entity.pdbx_description
1 polymer ?
#
loop_
_entity_poly.entity_id
_entity_poly.type
_entity_poly.pdbx_seq_one_letter_code
_entity_poly.pdbx_strand_id
1 'polypeptide(L)'
;MIRNVSFIVMFLAGAVLGQAEQPTGVPALLEAANGKSIRVFLQDASDGSVTFLPVGASQTATIPAARVARLEFFPKEDLVEIERLFMEERERDALDSFLEPYAPFMEIPNALQALYLLQVAADWQVRDVAAVEQAASMLARCAGDEFFQQQGVRYAALVAMEQGDANEVETWLSRLPSAAARAYLEAEQLRVQEQPEEAMEAVIRMIRKHANEVDWLGPCELLAAEIYMQMAMTNSAIETAGLVERMYADSAVAWSARTFLDEWKQDTEAE
;
A
#
# COMPACT_ATOMS: atom_id res chain seq x y z
N MET A 1 -15.04 -4.58 35.05
CA MET A 1 -14.94 -6.03 35.35
C MET A 1 -15.47 -6.78 34.14
N ILE A 2 -14.62 -6.93 33.12
CA ILE A 2 -14.91 -7.63 31.86
C ILE A 2 -13.85 -8.72 31.73
N ARG A 3 -14.33 -9.92 31.44
CA ARG A 3 -13.64 -11.18 31.58
C ARG A 3 -12.75 -11.39 30.34
N ASN A 4 -11.44 -11.34 30.53
CA ASN A 4 -10.47 -11.80 29.54
C ASN A 4 -10.77 -13.26 29.21
N VAL A 5 -11.10 -13.55 27.95
CA VAL A 5 -11.11 -14.91 27.41
C VAL A 5 -9.94 -15.01 26.44
N SER A 6 -8.76 -15.32 26.99
CA SER A 6 -7.65 -15.86 26.20
C SER A 6 -8.08 -17.21 25.65
N PHE A 7 -8.24 -17.32 24.34
CA PHE A 7 -8.30 -18.61 23.68
C PHE A 7 -6.87 -19.15 23.54
N ILE A 8 -6.45 -19.94 24.53
CA ILE A 8 -5.28 -20.79 24.44
C ILE A 8 -5.62 -21.92 23.46
N VAL A 9 -5.00 -21.93 22.28
CA VAL A 9 -5.03 -23.08 21.37
C VAL A 9 -4.14 -24.17 21.97
N MET A 10 -4.78 -25.18 22.57
CA MET A 10 -4.11 -26.31 23.19
C MET A 10 -3.83 -27.39 22.13
N PHE A 11 -2.56 -27.55 21.73
CA PHE A 11 -2.12 -28.70 20.94
C PHE A 11 -2.04 -29.94 21.85
N LEU A 12 -2.98 -30.87 21.70
CA LEU A 12 -2.90 -32.20 22.29
C LEU A 12 -1.87 -33.03 21.52
N ALA A 13 -0.69 -33.20 22.09
CA ALA A 13 0.30 -34.16 21.63
C ALA A 13 -0.05 -35.56 22.15
N GLY A 14 -0.28 -36.49 21.23
CA GLY A 14 -0.54 -37.89 21.54
C GLY A 14 -0.34 -38.82 20.33
N ALA A 15 0.81 -39.49 20.34
CA ALA A 15 1.20 -40.71 19.61
C ALA A 15 1.49 -40.63 18.09
N VAL A 16 2.59 -41.30 17.75
CA VAL A 16 3.32 -41.32 16.47
C VAL A 16 2.49 -41.92 15.34
N LEU A 17 2.08 -41.07 14.41
CA LEU A 17 1.80 -41.39 13.01
C LEU A 17 2.61 -40.37 12.20
N GLY A 18 3.15 -40.80 11.05
CA GLY A 18 4.19 -40.09 10.30
C GLY A 18 3.98 -38.58 10.27
N GLN A 19 5.07 -37.82 10.37
CA GLN A 19 5.06 -36.38 10.11
C GLN A 19 4.35 -36.17 8.77
N ALA A 20 3.04 -35.93 8.81
CA ALA A 20 2.34 -35.35 7.69
C ALA A 20 3.07 -34.03 7.51
N GLU A 21 3.75 -33.87 6.38
CA GLU A 21 4.35 -32.60 5.99
C GLU A 21 3.35 -31.52 6.37
N GLN A 22 3.79 -30.58 7.21
CA GLN A 22 2.95 -29.44 7.49
C GLN A 22 2.56 -28.85 6.13
N PRO A 23 1.25 -28.69 5.86
CA PRO A 23 0.83 -28.13 4.59
C PRO A 23 1.57 -26.81 4.39
N THR A 24 2.31 -26.72 3.28
CA THR A 24 3.08 -25.54 2.89
C THR A 24 2.14 -24.39 2.62
N GLY A 25 2.61 -23.13 2.70
CA GLY A 25 1.83 -21.95 2.32
C GLY A 25 1.31 -21.09 3.47
N VAL A 26 0.64 -19.99 3.11
CA VAL A 26 0.16 -18.98 4.06
C VAL A 26 -1.21 -19.39 4.62
N PRO A 27 -1.35 -19.58 5.95
CA PRO A 27 -2.64 -19.91 6.54
C PRO A 27 -3.60 -18.72 6.43
N ALA A 28 -4.79 -18.97 5.89
CA ALA A 28 -5.81 -17.95 5.72
C ALA A 28 -7.23 -18.52 5.84
N LEU A 29 -8.20 -17.64 6.11
CA LEU A 29 -9.60 -17.87 5.81
C LEU A 29 -9.91 -17.21 4.47
N LEU A 30 -10.31 -18.01 3.49
CA LEU A 30 -10.74 -17.55 2.17
C LEU A 30 -12.25 -17.43 2.16
N GLU A 31 -12.76 -16.22 1.97
CA GLU A 31 -14.17 -15.94 1.74
C GLU A 31 -14.42 -15.78 0.24
N ALA A 32 -15.27 -16.62 -0.33
CA ALA A 32 -15.66 -16.53 -1.74
C ALA A 32 -16.78 -15.49 -1.93
N ALA A 33 -16.91 -14.94 -3.14
CA ALA A 33 -17.94 -13.96 -3.51
C ALA A 33 -19.39 -14.43 -3.30
N ASN A 34 -19.61 -15.73 -3.10
CA ASN A 34 -20.93 -16.28 -2.74
C ASN A 34 -21.17 -16.39 -1.22
N GLY A 35 -20.30 -15.81 -0.39
CA GLY A 35 -20.38 -15.80 1.07
C GLY A 35 -19.94 -17.09 1.75
N LYS A 36 -19.37 -18.07 1.02
CA LYS A 36 -18.80 -19.28 1.63
C LYS A 36 -17.37 -19.03 2.06
N SER A 37 -17.05 -19.40 3.29
CA SER A 37 -15.69 -19.31 3.83
C SER A 37 -15.07 -20.68 4.03
N ILE A 38 -13.78 -20.80 3.76
CA ILE A 38 -13.01 -22.03 3.95
C ILE A 38 -11.62 -21.70 4.48
N ARG A 39 -11.13 -22.51 5.43
CA ARG A 39 -9.74 -22.42 5.90
C ARG A 39 -8.82 -23.09 4.89
N VAL A 40 -7.75 -22.41 4.53
CA VAL A 40 -6.84 -22.82 3.47
C VAL A 40 -5.39 -22.51 3.83
N PHE A 41 -4.47 -23.16 3.12
CA PHE A 41 -3.09 -22.73 2.99
C PHE A 41 -2.89 -22.20 1.57
N LEU A 42 -2.75 -20.89 1.44
CA LEU A 42 -2.52 -20.26 0.15
C LEU A 42 -1.12 -20.62 -0.36
N GLN A 43 -1.03 -21.04 -1.62
CA GLN A 43 0.22 -21.44 -2.23
C GLN A 43 0.78 -20.34 -3.12
N ASP A 44 -0.08 -19.75 -3.96
CA ASP A 44 0.33 -18.79 -4.98
C ASP A 44 -0.88 -17.95 -5.45
N ALA A 45 -0.60 -16.76 -5.93
CA ALA A 45 -1.54 -15.91 -6.64
C ALA A 45 -0.84 -15.30 -7.86
N SER A 46 -1.21 -15.79 -9.04
CA SER A 46 -0.61 -15.45 -10.32
C SER A 46 -1.66 -15.50 -11.42
N ASP A 47 -1.47 -14.68 -12.46
CA ASP A 47 -2.35 -14.63 -13.64
C ASP A 47 -3.84 -14.48 -13.32
N GLY A 48 -4.18 -13.69 -12.28
CA GLY A 48 -5.55 -13.46 -11.84
C GLY A 48 -6.23 -14.68 -11.22
N SER A 49 -5.45 -15.65 -10.75
CA SER A 49 -5.91 -16.88 -10.10
C SER A 49 -5.21 -17.09 -8.77
N VAL A 50 -5.92 -17.72 -7.84
CA VAL A 50 -5.42 -18.08 -6.51
C VAL A 50 -5.39 -19.59 -6.40
N THR A 51 -4.23 -20.11 -6.03
CA THR A 51 -4.02 -21.53 -5.75
C THR A 51 -3.87 -21.75 -4.25
N PHE A 52 -4.62 -22.71 -3.71
CA PHE A 52 -4.65 -22.98 -2.28
C PHE A 52 -4.91 -24.46 -1.97
N LEU A 53 -4.50 -24.89 -0.78
CA LEU A 53 -4.81 -26.22 -0.23
C LEU A 53 -5.88 -26.07 0.85
N PRO A 54 -7.10 -26.60 0.66
CA PRO A 54 -8.10 -26.63 1.73
C PRO A 54 -7.62 -27.43 2.95
N VAL A 55 -7.92 -26.94 4.16
CA VAL A 55 -7.58 -27.68 5.38
C VAL A 55 -8.26 -29.06 5.37
N GLY A 56 -7.47 -30.12 5.49
CA GLY A 56 -7.94 -31.51 5.47
C GLY A 56 -8.10 -32.12 4.07
N ALA A 57 -7.77 -31.38 3.01
CA ALA A 57 -7.68 -31.92 1.65
C ALA A 57 -6.26 -32.40 1.33
N SER A 58 -6.14 -33.26 0.31
CA SER A 58 -4.87 -33.75 -0.21
C SER A 58 -4.47 -33.16 -1.57
N GLN A 59 -5.33 -32.32 -2.15
CA GLN A 59 -5.13 -31.70 -3.46
C GLN A 59 -5.38 -30.20 -3.38
N THR A 60 -4.58 -29.44 -4.12
CA THR A 60 -4.77 -28.01 -4.29
C THR A 60 -6.00 -27.72 -5.16
N ALA A 61 -6.59 -26.56 -4.94
CA ALA A 61 -7.62 -25.98 -5.78
C ALA A 61 -7.13 -24.64 -6.32
N THR A 62 -7.54 -24.32 -7.55
CA THR A 62 -7.27 -23.04 -8.19
C THR A 62 -8.58 -22.39 -8.60
N ILE A 63 -8.76 -21.13 -8.23
CA ILE A 63 -9.94 -20.33 -8.60
C ILE A 63 -9.51 -18.95 -9.09
N PRO A 64 -10.29 -18.28 -9.95
CA PRO A 64 -10.02 -16.88 -10.28
C PRO A 64 -10.02 -16.00 -9.02
N ALA A 65 -9.05 -15.09 -8.91
CA ALA A 65 -8.93 -14.15 -7.78
C ALA A 65 -10.18 -13.28 -7.62
N ALA A 66 -10.81 -12.89 -8.74
CA ALA A 66 -12.08 -12.16 -8.77
C ALA A 66 -13.28 -12.92 -8.13
N ARG A 67 -13.14 -14.22 -7.82
CA ARG A 67 -14.15 -15.00 -7.07
C ARG A 67 -13.89 -15.02 -5.57
N VAL A 68 -12.78 -14.47 -5.11
CA VAL A 68 -12.46 -14.30 -3.68
C VAL A 68 -12.95 -12.93 -3.27
N ALA A 69 -13.84 -12.88 -2.28
CA ALA A 69 -14.32 -11.63 -1.71
C ALA A 69 -13.29 -11.01 -0.77
N ARG A 70 -12.64 -11.86 0.05
CA ARG A 70 -11.68 -11.42 1.06
C ARG A 70 -10.78 -12.55 1.51
N LEU A 71 -9.55 -12.19 1.90
CA LEU A 71 -8.65 -13.03 2.69
C LEU A 71 -8.51 -12.49 4.12
N GLU A 72 -8.55 -13.38 5.10
CA GLU A 72 -8.16 -13.10 6.47
C GLU A 72 -6.91 -13.91 6.79
N PHE A 73 -5.80 -13.21 7.07
CA PHE A 73 -4.52 -13.80 7.41
C PHE A 73 -4.37 -13.99 8.93
N PHE A 74 -3.52 -14.94 9.31
CA PHE A 74 -3.18 -15.21 10.71
C PHE A 74 -1.66 -15.08 10.91
N PRO A 75 -1.11 -13.86 10.84
CA PRO A 75 0.32 -13.63 11.08
C PRO A 75 0.71 -14.09 12.49
N LYS A 76 1.96 -14.54 12.64
CA LYS A 76 2.50 -14.93 13.94
C LYS A 76 3.08 -13.73 14.69
N GLU A 77 3.54 -12.76 13.91
CA GLU A 77 4.12 -11.50 14.31
C GLU A 77 3.03 -10.54 14.82
N ASP A 78 3.40 -9.67 15.76
CA ASP A 78 2.51 -8.61 16.23
C ASP A 78 2.51 -7.44 15.24
N LEU A 79 1.37 -7.21 14.58
CA LEU A 79 1.22 -6.14 13.59
C LEU A 79 1.53 -4.76 14.15
N VAL A 80 1.19 -4.51 15.42
CA VAL A 80 1.46 -3.22 16.07
C VAL A 80 2.95 -3.01 16.22
N GLU A 81 3.70 -4.06 16.52
CA GLU A 81 5.16 -3.98 16.64
C GLU A 81 5.82 -3.81 15.27
N ILE A 82 5.37 -4.52 14.24
CA ILE A 82 5.87 -4.34 12.87
C ILE A 82 5.66 -2.89 12.39
N GLU A 83 4.45 -2.36 12.60
CA GLU A 83 4.14 -0.98 12.25
C GLU A 83 5.00 0.01 13.03
N ARG A 84 5.23 -0.22 14.33
CA ARG A 84 6.10 0.61 15.17
C ARG A 84 7.55 0.59 14.70
N LEU A 85 8.14 -0.59 14.46
CA LEU A 85 9.51 -0.74 13.96
C LEU A 85 9.71 0.00 12.63
N PHE A 86 8.73 -0.09 11.74
CA PHE A 86 8.77 0.62 10.47
C PHE A 86 8.59 2.15 10.64
N MET A 87 7.56 2.58 11.37
CA MET A 87 7.14 3.97 11.46
C MET A 87 8.05 4.80 12.37
N GLU A 88 8.60 4.22 13.43
CA GLU A 88 9.41 4.92 14.43
C GLU A 88 10.90 4.64 14.28
N GLU A 89 11.27 3.37 14.06
CA GLU A 89 12.67 2.93 14.01
C GLU A 89 13.24 2.86 12.59
N ARG A 90 12.40 3.05 11.56
CA ARG A 90 12.77 2.98 10.13
C ARG A 90 13.37 1.64 9.73
N GLU A 91 12.99 0.56 10.40
CA GLU A 91 13.41 -0.80 10.07
C GLU A 91 12.62 -1.34 8.87
N ARG A 92 13.01 -0.91 7.65
CA ARG A 92 12.38 -1.36 6.40
C ARG A 92 12.44 -2.87 6.21
N ASP A 93 13.61 -3.47 6.45
CA ASP A 93 13.83 -4.91 6.33
C ASP A 93 12.85 -5.73 7.16
N ALA A 94 12.40 -5.21 8.32
CA ALA A 94 11.42 -5.88 9.17
C ALA A 94 10.03 -5.91 8.52
N LEU A 95 9.60 -4.79 7.92
CA LEU A 95 8.35 -4.72 7.17
C LEU A 95 8.41 -5.59 5.90
N ASP A 96 9.52 -5.53 5.17
CA ASP A 96 9.70 -6.29 3.93
C ASP A 96 9.65 -7.79 4.18
N SER A 97 10.41 -8.26 5.18
CA SER A 97 10.43 -9.67 5.58
C SER A 97 9.06 -10.13 6.10
N PHE A 98 8.33 -9.26 6.78
CA PHE A 98 7.00 -9.56 7.26
C PHE A 98 6.00 -9.70 6.10
N LEU A 99 6.03 -8.80 5.11
CA LEU A 99 5.07 -8.75 4.02
C LEU A 99 5.37 -9.75 2.89
N GLU A 100 6.63 -10.16 2.70
CA GLU A 100 7.08 -11.08 1.64
C GLU A 100 6.14 -12.27 1.41
N PRO A 101 5.76 -13.09 2.42
CA PRO A 101 4.89 -14.24 2.19
C PRO A 101 3.47 -13.86 1.77
N TYR A 102 3.00 -12.66 2.12
CA TYR A 102 1.64 -12.20 1.83
C TYR A 102 1.54 -11.42 0.53
N ALA A 103 2.66 -10.85 0.06
CA ALA A 103 2.71 -9.97 -1.10
C ALA A 103 1.96 -10.53 -2.31
N PRO A 104 2.11 -11.81 -2.73
CA PRO A 104 1.37 -12.39 -3.87
C PRO A 104 -0.14 -12.16 -3.85
N PHE A 105 -0.74 -12.01 -2.67
CA PHE A 105 -2.18 -11.98 -2.47
C PHE A 105 -2.77 -10.56 -2.34
N MET A 106 -1.96 -9.52 -2.53
CA MET A 106 -2.39 -8.12 -2.34
C MET A 106 -3.38 -7.61 -3.40
N GLU A 107 -3.61 -8.37 -4.49
CA GLU A 107 -4.71 -8.13 -5.43
C GLU A 107 -6.09 -8.57 -4.88
N ILE A 108 -6.15 -9.12 -3.68
CA ILE A 108 -7.40 -9.58 -3.03
C ILE A 108 -7.61 -8.80 -1.73
N PRO A 109 -8.83 -8.30 -1.46
CA PRO A 109 -9.11 -7.56 -0.24
C PRO A 109 -8.63 -8.28 1.03
N ASN A 110 -7.77 -7.61 1.82
CA ASN A 110 -7.22 -8.17 3.05
C ASN A 110 -6.71 -7.06 4.00
N ALA A 111 -6.52 -7.40 5.28
CA ALA A 111 -6.15 -6.42 6.30
C ALA A 111 -4.70 -5.92 6.21
N LEU A 112 -3.82 -6.59 5.47
CA LEU A 112 -2.40 -6.21 5.34
C LEU A 112 -2.15 -5.24 4.19
N GLN A 113 -3.15 -4.93 3.35
CA GLN A 113 -3.00 -3.99 2.23
C GLN A 113 -2.61 -2.57 2.68
N ALA A 114 -3.01 -2.15 3.88
CA ALA A 114 -2.60 -0.87 4.44
C ALA A 114 -1.08 -0.81 4.70
N LEU A 115 -0.52 -1.87 5.31
CA LEU A 115 0.93 -2.01 5.51
C LEU A 115 1.66 -2.17 4.18
N TYR A 116 1.06 -2.89 3.23
CA TYR A 116 1.62 -3.02 1.89
C TYR A 116 1.68 -1.67 1.15
N LEU A 117 0.64 -0.85 1.23
CA LEU A 117 0.65 0.50 0.66
C LEU A 117 1.71 1.40 1.32
N LEU A 118 1.94 1.24 2.62
CA LEU A 118 3.00 1.93 3.35
C LEU A 118 4.39 1.51 2.84
N GLN A 119 4.61 0.22 2.58
CA GLN A 119 5.82 -0.29 1.92
C GLN A 119 6.02 0.36 0.54
N VAL A 120 4.97 0.41 -0.31
CA VAL A 120 5.03 1.05 -1.63
C VAL A 120 5.44 2.53 -1.53
N ALA A 121 4.88 3.27 -0.56
CA ALA A 121 5.26 4.66 -0.32
C ALA A 121 6.74 4.78 0.08
N ALA A 122 7.25 3.82 0.85
CA ALA A 122 8.64 3.76 1.26
C ALA A 122 9.60 3.50 0.09
N ASP A 123 9.25 2.54 -0.75
CA ASP A 123 10.02 2.16 -1.94
C ASP A 123 10.06 3.30 -2.94
N TRP A 124 8.95 4.00 -3.12
CA TRP A 124 8.88 5.20 -3.95
C TRP A 124 9.83 6.30 -3.45
N GLN A 125 9.89 6.53 -2.14
CA GLN A 125 10.76 7.54 -1.55
C GLN A 125 12.25 7.31 -1.87
N VAL A 126 12.70 6.05 -1.84
CA VAL A 126 14.09 5.68 -2.17
C VAL A 126 14.30 5.38 -3.65
N ARG A 127 13.27 5.61 -4.48
CA ARG A 127 13.27 5.36 -5.92
C ARG A 127 13.61 3.91 -6.29
N ASP A 128 13.13 2.94 -5.50
CA ASP A 128 13.09 1.54 -5.93
C ASP A 128 11.92 1.33 -6.90
N VAL A 129 12.13 1.80 -8.13
CA VAL A 129 11.09 1.81 -9.18
C VAL A 129 10.57 0.40 -9.47
N ALA A 130 11.43 -0.62 -9.40
CA ALA A 130 11.05 -2.00 -9.71
C ALA A 130 10.11 -2.58 -8.65
N ALA A 131 10.41 -2.36 -7.35
CA ALA A 131 9.54 -2.77 -6.26
C ALA A 131 8.17 -2.07 -6.33
N VAL A 132 8.17 -0.76 -6.58
CA VAL A 132 6.94 0.04 -6.72
C VAL A 132 6.10 -0.44 -7.91
N GLU A 133 6.70 -0.69 -9.07
CA GLU A 133 5.99 -1.16 -10.26
C GLU A 133 5.25 -2.48 -10.00
N GLN A 134 5.94 -3.45 -9.39
CA GLN A 134 5.36 -4.74 -9.05
C GLN A 134 4.18 -4.57 -8.09
N ALA A 135 4.38 -3.84 -6.99
CA ALA A 135 3.37 -3.68 -5.96
C ALA A 135 2.15 -2.86 -6.42
N ALA A 136 2.41 -1.78 -7.18
CA ALA A 136 1.37 -0.93 -7.77
C ALA A 136 0.46 -1.73 -8.72
N SER A 137 1.05 -2.61 -9.55
CA SER A 137 0.29 -3.50 -10.45
C SER A 137 -0.62 -4.47 -9.70
N MET A 138 -0.22 -4.92 -8.51
CA MET A 138 -1.04 -5.80 -7.67
C MET A 138 -2.20 -5.04 -7.04
N LEU A 139 -1.92 -3.88 -6.43
CA LEU A 139 -2.95 -3.02 -5.85
C LEU A 139 -3.96 -2.53 -6.89
N ALA A 140 -3.50 -2.16 -8.10
CA ALA A 140 -4.39 -1.69 -9.18
C ALA A 140 -5.39 -2.77 -9.65
N ARG A 141 -5.06 -4.05 -9.43
CA ARG A 141 -5.93 -5.20 -9.72
C ARG A 141 -6.82 -5.60 -8.55
N CYS A 142 -6.72 -4.93 -7.40
CA CYS A 142 -7.54 -5.21 -6.22
C CYS A 142 -9.02 -4.99 -6.51
N ALA A 143 -9.74 -6.10 -6.72
CA ALA A 143 -11.17 -6.07 -6.94
C ALA A 143 -11.89 -6.01 -5.59
N GLY A 144 -12.74 -4.99 -5.39
CA GLY A 144 -13.59 -4.88 -4.20
C GLY A 144 -13.15 -3.84 -3.17
N ASP A 145 -11.99 -3.21 -3.36
CA ASP A 145 -11.58 -2.03 -2.58
C ASP A 145 -11.09 -0.92 -3.52
N GLU A 146 -11.94 0.09 -3.72
CA GLU A 146 -11.67 1.19 -4.64
C GLU A 146 -10.49 2.04 -4.18
N PHE A 147 -10.27 2.17 -2.86
CA PHE A 147 -9.17 2.96 -2.32
C PHE A 147 -7.82 2.36 -2.73
N PHE A 148 -7.61 1.06 -2.47
CA PHE A 148 -6.36 0.39 -2.82
C PHE A 148 -6.15 0.32 -4.33
N GLN A 149 -7.22 0.08 -5.10
CA GLN A 149 -7.14 0.14 -6.56
C GLN A 149 -6.65 1.50 -7.05
N GLN A 150 -7.24 2.59 -6.53
CA GLN A 150 -6.85 3.94 -6.90
C GLN A 150 -5.40 4.26 -6.52
N GLN A 151 -4.93 3.82 -5.36
CA GLN A 151 -3.53 3.99 -4.95
C GLN A 151 -2.56 3.16 -5.81
N GLY A 152 -2.93 1.93 -6.19
CA GLY A 152 -2.15 1.14 -7.14
C GLY A 152 -1.99 1.83 -8.49
N VAL A 153 -3.09 2.37 -9.03
CA VAL A 153 -3.04 3.14 -10.29
C VAL A 153 -2.22 4.43 -10.14
N ARG A 154 -2.29 5.12 -9.00
CA ARG A 154 -1.45 6.28 -8.68
C ARG A 154 0.03 5.94 -8.80
N TYR A 155 0.50 4.94 -8.06
CA TYR A 155 1.93 4.59 -8.08
C TYR A 155 2.39 4.04 -9.43
N ALA A 156 1.53 3.29 -10.14
CA ALA A 156 1.85 2.85 -11.50
C ALA A 156 2.00 4.03 -12.48
N ALA A 157 1.15 5.05 -12.37
CA ALA A 157 1.29 6.29 -13.14
C ALA A 157 2.57 7.05 -12.78
N LEU A 158 2.91 7.14 -11.49
CA LEU A 158 4.15 7.79 -11.04
C LEU A 158 5.40 7.07 -11.57
N VAL A 159 5.42 5.74 -11.56
CA VAL A 159 6.48 4.93 -12.19
C VAL A 159 6.59 5.24 -13.68
N ALA A 160 5.48 5.26 -14.40
CA ALA A 160 5.48 5.57 -15.83
C ALA A 160 5.97 7.00 -16.12
N MET A 161 5.64 7.98 -15.26
CA MET A 161 6.16 9.35 -15.36
C MET A 161 7.67 9.39 -15.16
N GLU A 162 8.19 8.69 -14.14
CA GLU A 162 9.64 8.59 -13.84
C GLU A 162 10.42 7.96 -14.99
N GLN A 163 9.83 6.94 -15.62
CA GLN A 163 10.41 6.25 -16.78
C GLN A 163 10.28 7.05 -18.10
N GLY A 164 9.48 8.11 -18.11
CA GLY A 164 9.20 8.92 -19.30
C GLY A 164 8.29 8.23 -20.33
N ASP A 165 7.53 7.20 -19.94
CA ASP A 165 6.58 6.52 -20.84
C ASP A 165 5.22 7.23 -20.83
N ALA A 166 5.10 8.24 -21.69
CA ALA A 166 3.86 9.01 -21.83
C ALA A 166 2.64 8.16 -22.24
N ASN A 167 2.83 7.05 -22.97
CA ASN A 167 1.72 6.20 -23.38
C ASN A 167 1.20 5.38 -22.19
N GLU A 168 2.11 4.90 -21.36
CA GLU A 168 1.76 4.18 -20.15
C GLU A 168 1.12 5.10 -19.11
N VAL A 169 1.62 6.34 -18.97
CA VAL A 169 0.98 7.37 -18.14
C VAL A 169 -0.49 7.56 -18.54
N GLU A 170 -0.78 7.81 -19.83
CA GLU A 170 -2.16 7.98 -20.30
C GLU A 170 -3.01 6.71 -20.08
N THR A 171 -2.40 5.53 -20.25
CA THR A 171 -3.08 4.25 -20.00
C THR A 171 -3.51 4.13 -18.54
N TRP A 172 -2.65 4.45 -17.58
CA TRP A 172 -2.98 4.43 -16.16
C TRP A 172 -3.99 5.52 -15.79
N LEU A 173 -3.82 6.75 -16.31
CA LEU A 173 -4.75 7.86 -16.08
C LEU A 173 -6.18 7.52 -16.54
N SER A 174 -6.33 6.82 -17.66
CA SER A 174 -7.63 6.40 -18.19
C SER A 174 -8.38 5.41 -17.28
N ARG A 175 -7.67 4.73 -16.37
CA ARG A 175 -8.24 3.76 -15.42
C ARG A 175 -8.75 4.41 -14.13
N LEU A 176 -8.49 5.69 -13.90
CA LEU A 176 -8.94 6.39 -12.70
C LEU A 176 -10.36 6.94 -12.86
N PRO A 177 -11.36 6.41 -12.11
CA PRO A 177 -12.71 6.97 -12.13
C PRO A 177 -12.76 8.32 -11.41
N SER A 178 -11.99 8.48 -10.32
CA SER A 178 -11.96 9.68 -9.50
C SER A 178 -11.43 10.89 -10.28
N ALA A 179 -12.16 12.01 -10.17
CA ALA A 179 -11.72 13.28 -10.73
C ALA A 179 -10.62 13.92 -9.88
N ALA A 180 -10.64 13.72 -8.56
CA ALA A 180 -9.55 14.11 -7.66
C ALA A 180 -8.24 13.41 -8.02
N ALA A 181 -8.29 12.09 -8.22
CA ALA A 181 -7.13 11.27 -8.59
C ALA A 181 -6.47 11.77 -9.88
N ARG A 182 -7.28 12.06 -10.91
CA ARG A 182 -6.79 12.60 -12.18
C ARG A 182 -6.19 13.99 -12.02
N ALA A 183 -6.84 14.87 -11.25
CA ALA A 183 -6.31 16.21 -10.99
C ALA A 183 -5.01 16.20 -10.18
N TYR A 184 -4.86 15.26 -9.23
CA TYR A 184 -3.61 15.03 -8.51
C TYR A 184 -2.48 14.61 -9.47
N LEU A 185 -2.73 13.62 -10.33
CA LEU A 185 -1.71 13.15 -11.27
C LEU A 185 -1.39 14.16 -12.39
N GLU A 186 -2.34 15.01 -12.79
CA GLU A 186 -2.07 16.16 -13.67
C GLU A 186 -1.07 17.12 -13.00
N ALA A 187 -1.23 17.41 -11.71
CA ALA A 187 -0.29 18.24 -10.96
C ALA A 187 1.10 17.59 -10.83
N GLU A 188 1.16 16.29 -10.55
CA GLU A 188 2.44 15.53 -10.55
C GLU A 188 3.14 15.57 -11.90
N GLN A 189 2.39 15.40 -12.99
CA GLN A 189 2.95 15.45 -14.32
C GLN A 189 3.57 16.81 -14.65
N LEU A 190 2.90 17.91 -14.30
CA LEU A 190 3.43 19.26 -14.44
C LEU A 190 4.70 19.46 -13.60
N ARG A 191 4.70 18.93 -12.37
CA ARG A 191 5.86 18.98 -11.47
C ARG A 191 7.07 18.25 -12.06
N VAL A 192 6.88 17.04 -12.59
CA VAL A 192 7.92 16.24 -13.26
C VAL A 192 8.43 16.92 -14.53
N GLN A 193 7.57 17.66 -15.23
CA GLN A 193 7.93 18.47 -16.40
C GLN A 193 8.62 19.80 -16.06
N GLU A 194 9.04 19.98 -14.80
CA GLU A 194 9.69 21.21 -14.29
C GLU A 194 8.84 22.47 -14.50
N GLN A 195 7.51 22.34 -14.38
CA GLN A 195 6.53 23.45 -14.42
C GLN A 195 5.87 23.64 -13.04
N PRO A 196 6.64 24.09 -12.02
CA PRO A 196 6.16 24.09 -10.63
C PRO A 196 5.05 25.12 -10.37
N GLU A 197 5.02 26.24 -11.09
CA GLU A 197 3.95 27.25 -10.94
C GLU A 197 2.61 26.68 -11.42
N GLU A 198 2.60 26.08 -12.60
CA GLU A 198 1.42 25.40 -13.17
C GLU A 198 1.00 24.19 -12.32
N ALA A 199 1.97 23.43 -11.79
CA ALA A 199 1.70 22.32 -10.89
C ALA A 199 1.00 22.80 -9.61
N MET A 200 1.46 23.90 -9.01
CA MET A 200 0.82 24.48 -7.82
C MET A 200 -0.60 24.99 -8.13
N GLU A 201 -0.82 25.62 -9.30
CA GLU A 201 -2.16 26.00 -9.72
C GLU A 201 -3.09 24.79 -9.89
N ALA A 202 -2.57 23.66 -10.37
CA ALA A 202 -3.30 22.40 -10.48
C ALA A 202 -3.65 21.84 -9.09
N VAL A 203 -2.72 21.83 -8.14
CA VAL A 203 -2.97 21.47 -6.73
C VAL A 203 -4.09 22.32 -6.12
N ILE A 204 -4.00 23.65 -6.23
CA ILE A 204 -5.02 24.57 -5.69
C ILE A 204 -6.39 24.28 -6.30
N ARG A 205 -6.43 24.01 -7.61
CA ARG A 205 -7.67 23.67 -8.33
C ARG A 205 -8.25 22.35 -7.85
N MET A 206 -7.42 21.34 -7.62
CA MET A 206 -7.82 20.04 -7.07
C MET A 206 -8.47 20.25 -5.71
N ILE A 207 -7.75 20.87 -4.75
CA ILE A 207 -8.24 21.09 -3.38
C ILE A 207 -9.57 21.85 -3.40
N ARG A 208 -9.68 22.91 -4.21
CA ARG A 208 -10.90 23.72 -4.28
C ARG A 208 -12.10 22.96 -4.87
N LYS A 209 -11.89 22.11 -5.87
CA LYS A 209 -12.98 21.41 -6.59
C LYS A 209 -13.34 20.07 -5.98
N HIS A 210 -12.39 19.43 -5.30
CA HIS A 210 -12.48 18.06 -4.81
C HIS A 210 -12.23 17.96 -3.30
N ALA A 211 -12.52 19.03 -2.55
CA ALA A 211 -12.34 19.10 -1.10
C ALA A 211 -13.04 17.99 -0.29
N ASN A 212 -14.00 17.27 -0.88
CA ASN A 212 -14.71 16.17 -0.21
C ASN A 212 -14.11 14.79 -0.53
N GLU A 213 -13.14 14.70 -1.45
CA GLU A 213 -12.42 13.45 -1.76
C GLU A 213 -11.23 13.30 -0.80
N VAL A 214 -11.55 12.95 0.45
CA VAL A 214 -10.61 12.97 1.59
C VAL A 214 -9.37 12.09 1.39
N ASP A 215 -9.50 10.99 0.65
CA ASP A 215 -8.39 10.07 0.36
C ASP A 215 -7.28 10.71 -0.50
N TRP A 216 -7.59 11.82 -1.17
CA TRP A 216 -6.69 12.54 -2.06
C TRP A 216 -6.18 13.86 -1.50
N LEU A 217 -6.76 14.37 -0.42
CA LEU A 217 -6.34 15.64 0.19
C LEU A 217 -4.92 15.56 0.74
N GLY A 218 -4.63 14.54 1.56
CA GLY A 218 -3.29 14.37 2.13
C GLY A 218 -2.19 14.27 1.06
N PRO A 219 -2.32 13.37 0.06
CA PRO A 219 -1.37 13.29 -1.05
C PRO A 219 -1.21 14.62 -1.80
N CYS A 220 -2.31 15.35 -2.04
CA CYS A 220 -2.28 16.63 -2.75
C CYS A 220 -1.59 17.73 -1.94
N GLU A 221 -1.80 17.76 -0.62
CA GLU A 221 -1.13 18.72 0.27
C GLU A 221 0.36 18.40 0.44
N LEU A 222 0.75 17.12 0.45
CA LEU A 222 2.16 16.74 0.42
C LEU A 222 2.83 17.16 -0.89
N LEU A 223 2.16 16.94 -2.02
CA LEU A 223 2.63 17.42 -3.32
C LEU A 223 2.83 18.93 -3.34
N ALA A 224 1.95 19.70 -2.67
CA ALA A 224 2.15 21.14 -2.51
C ALA A 224 3.47 21.47 -1.80
N ALA A 225 3.83 20.72 -0.75
CA ALA A 225 5.10 20.88 -0.05
C ALA A 225 6.31 20.58 -0.96
N GLU A 226 6.24 19.50 -1.74
CA GLU A 226 7.28 19.15 -2.70
C GLU A 226 7.46 20.22 -3.78
N ILE A 227 6.37 20.77 -4.32
CA ILE A 227 6.40 21.87 -5.29
C ILE A 227 6.98 23.14 -4.67
N TYR A 228 6.58 23.50 -3.44
CA TYR A 228 7.19 24.62 -2.73
C TYR A 228 8.71 24.46 -2.59
N MET A 229 9.19 23.24 -2.33
CA MET A 229 10.62 22.98 -2.28
C MET A 229 11.29 23.19 -3.63
N GLN A 230 10.70 22.72 -4.73
CA GLN A 230 11.20 22.96 -6.09
C GLN A 230 11.24 24.45 -6.45
N MET A 231 10.32 25.26 -5.92
CA MET A 231 10.29 26.71 -6.08
C MET A 231 11.24 27.46 -5.12
N ALA A 232 12.07 26.75 -4.35
CA ALA A 232 12.91 27.31 -3.28
C ALA A 232 12.12 28.09 -2.20
N MET A 233 10.85 27.73 -1.98
CA MET A 233 9.98 28.25 -0.92
C MET A 233 10.04 27.36 0.32
N THR A 234 11.25 27.17 0.85
CA THR A 234 11.57 26.18 1.90
C THR A 234 10.67 26.29 3.14
N ASN A 235 10.41 27.49 3.66
CA ASN A 235 9.54 27.67 4.83
C ASN A 235 8.12 27.16 4.57
N SER A 236 7.55 27.48 3.40
CA SER A 236 6.22 27.03 3.00
C SER A 236 6.17 25.50 2.82
N ALA A 237 7.23 24.92 2.26
CA ALA A 237 7.36 23.47 2.11
C ALA A 237 7.32 22.76 3.48
N ILE A 238 8.17 23.19 4.41
CA ILE A 238 8.29 22.58 5.76
C ILE A 238 7.00 22.75 6.56
N GLU A 239 6.40 23.95 6.56
CA GLU A 239 5.15 24.19 7.26
C GLU A 239 4.01 23.31 6.74
N THR A 240 3.95 23.15 5.42
CA THR A 240 2.92 22.35 4.75
C THR A 240 3.14 20.85 5.01
N ALA A 241 4.36 20.34 4.84
CA ALA A 241 4.68 18.94 5.15
C ALA A 241 4.41 18.62 6.63
N GLY A 242 4.77 19.52 7.56
CA GLY A 242 4.48 19.35 8.98
C GLY A 242 2.98 19.38 9.30
N LEU A 243 2.17 20.12 8.53
CA LEU A 243 0.72 20.07 8.65
C LEU A 243 0.17 18.71 8.20
N VAL A 244 0.64 18.20 7.06
CA VAL A 244 0.26 16.89 6.53
C VAL A 244 0.60 15.79 7.53
N GLU A 245 1.82 15.76 8.06
CA GLU A 245 2.26 14.79 9.07
C GLU A 245 1.27 14.73 10.25
N ARG A 246 0.84 15.89 10.76
CA ARG A 246 -0.05 15.96 11.93
C ARG A 246 -1.52 15.67 11.61
N MET A 247 -2.01 16.14 10.46
CA MET A 247 -3.42 16.02 10.10
C MET A 247 -3.80 14.61 9.66
N TYR A 248 -2.88 13.91 8.98
CA TYR A 248 -3.09 12.56 8.46
C TYR A 248 -2.30 11.53 9.27
N ALA A 249 -2.21 11.73 10.59
CA ALA A 249 -1.51 10.81 11.49
C ALA A 249 -1.91 9.35 11.23
N ASP A 250 -0.97 8.42 11.45
CA ASP A 250 -1.15 6.98 11.25
C ASP A 250 -1.47 6.58 9.80
N SER A 251 -1.02 7.36 8.82
CA SER A 251 -1.16 7.05 7.39
C SER A 251 0.17 7.03 6.66
N ALA A 252 0.19 6.38 5.49
CA ALA A 252 1.34 6.38 4.60
C ALA A 252 1.76 7.80 4.17
N VAL A 253 0.81 8.72 3.98
CA VAL A 253 1.14 10.10 3.59
C VAL A 253 1.78 10.88 4.74
N ALA A 254 1.39 10.65 5.99
CA ALA A 254 2.09 11.25 7.13
C ALA A 254 3.50 10.71 7.29
N TRP A 255 3.72 9.41 7.03
CA TRP A 255 5.07 8.86 6.99
C TRP A 255 5.93 9.50 5.89
N SER A 256 5.39 9.67 4.68
CA SER A 256 6.10 10.35 3.59
C SER A 256 6.42 11.81 3.95
N ALA A 257 5.48 12.53 4.54
CA ALA A 257 5.68 13.92 4.98
C ALA A 257 6.77 14.05 6.05
N ARG A 258 6.79 13.14 7.03
CA ARG A 258 7.84 13.08 8.05
C ARG A 258 9.21 12.76 7.45
N THR A 259 9.26 11.81 6.51
CA THR A 259 10.51 11.45 5.82
C THR A 259 11.06 12.64 5.04
N PHE A 260 10.21 13.34 4.29
CA PHE A 260 10.55 14.60 3.61
C PHE A 260 11.13 15.66 4.57
N LEU A 261 10.54 15.83 5.75
CA LEU A 261 11.03 16.77 6.76
C LEU A 261 12.40 16.38 7.34
N ASP A 262 12.63 15.09 7.53
CA ASP A 262 13.87 14.60 8.12
C ASP A 262 15.02 14.61 7.11
N GLU A 263 14.77 14.35 5.83
CA GLU A 263 15.72 14.55 4.73
C GLU A 263 16.20 16.01 4.70
N TRP A 264 15.25 16.97 4.75
CA TRP A 264 15.60 18.39 4.81
C TRP A 264 16.49 18.73 6.02
N LYS A 265 16.17 18.22 7.22
CA LYS A 265 17.00 18.48 8.41
C LYS A 265 18.43 17.97 8.22
N GLN A 266 18.59 16.76 7.70
CA GLN A 266 19.91 16.18 7.46
C GLN A 266 20.73 17.01 6.48
N ASP A 267 20.12 17.50 5.41
CA ASP A 267 20.79 18.37 4.44
C ASP A 267 21.25 19.70 5.10
N THR A 268 20.41 20.30 5.96
CA THR A 268 20.78 21.56 6.64
C THR A 268 21.80 21.40 7.77
N GLU A 269 21.90 20.24 8.40
CA GLU A 269 22.90 19.96 9.44
C GLU A 269 24.26 19.53 8.87
N ALA A 270 24.30 19.17 7.58
CA ALA A 270 25.52 18.79 6.86
C ALA A 270 26.28 20.00 6.24
N GLU A 271 25.66 21.18 6.17
CA GLU A 271 26.24 22.45 5.69
C GLU A 271 26.91 23.28 6.80
#